data_AF-A0A661KN60-F1
#
_entry.id   AF-A0A661KN60-F1
#
_cell.length_a   1.000
_cell.length_b   1.000
_cell.length_c   1.000
_cell.angle_alpha   90.00
_cell.angle_beta   90.00
_cell.angle_gamma   90.00
#
_symmetry.space_group_name_H-M   'P 1'
#
loop_
_entity.id
_entity.type
_entity.pdbx_description
1 polymer ?
#
loop_
_entity_poly.entity_id
_entity_poly.type
_entity_poly.pdbx_seq_one_letter_code
_entity_poly.pdbx_strand_id
1 'polypeptide(L)'
;MVEADRHPNIEIFTYTEVKEVEGEAGNFKVTLIKKPRYIIEENCTGCTTCMEYCPVLVPDPYNQGLCFSKAVHIYFSLAVPLISYIDENCLYLKEEKCRICEMVCDNNAIDFTQKPEKIEIKVGAVILSAGFEIFDPSKRGDFGYGKFKNVITSLDFERYLSSTGPSGGEIIRPSDGKHPKKIAWIQCVGSRQVLEGGNTYCSAVCCTYTQKHVLLAKEHDPDLDITVFHNDIRAYG
;
A
#
# COMPACT_ATOMS: atom_id res chain seq x y z
N MET A 1 -0.25 10.81 11.70
CA MET A 1 -1.21 11.08 10.61
C MET A 1 -2.27 12.07 11.07
N VAL A 2 -3.08 11.73 12.09
CA VAL A 2 -4.13 12.63 12.62
C VAL A 2 -3.61 13.99 13.07
N GLU A 3 -2.45 14.05 13.73
CA GLU A 3 -1.87 15.32 14.18
C GLU A 3 -1.52 16.26 13.01
N ALA A 4 -0.96 15.72 11.93
CA ALA A 4 -0.62 16.51 10.74
C ALA A 4 -1.88 17.03 10.04
N ASP A 5 -2.92 16.19 9.95
CA ASP A 5 -4.21 16.52 9.32
C ASP A 5 -4.97 17.64 10.05
N ARG A 6 -4.77 17.77 11.36
CA ARG A 6 -5.41 18.81 12.19
C ARG A 6 -4.52 20.02 12.44
N HIS A 7 -3.30 20.05 11.88
CA HIS A 7 -2.34 21.08 12.21
C HIS A 7 -2.65 22.38 11.43
N PRO A 8 -2.79 23.54 12.10
CA PRO A 8 -3.27 24.79 11.47
C PRO A 8 -2.32 25.34 10.39
N ASN A 9 -1.04 24.95 10.41
CA ASN A 9 -0.03 25.38 9.43
C ASN A 9 0.35 24.27 8.43
N ILE A 10 -0.39 23.16 8.39
CA ILE A 10 -0.14 22.08 7.42
C ILE A 10 -1.43 21.86 6.62
N GLU A 11 -1.32 21.98 5.32
CA GLU A 11 -2.38 21.63 4.38
C GLU A 11 -2.01 20.31 3.70
N ILE A 12 -2.90 19.32 3.79
CA ILE A 12 -2.67 17.98 3.24
C ILE A 12 -3.47 17.80 1.95
N PHE A 13 -2.76 17.71 0.83
CA PHE A 13 -3.34 17.31 -0.45
C PHE A 13 -3.18 15.80 -0.65
N THR A 14 -4.19 15.02 -0.27
CA THR A 14 -4.20 13.57 -0.54
C THR A 14 -4.75 13.27 -1.93
N TYR A 15 -4.30 12.16 -2.52
CA TYR A 15 -4.67 11.76 -3.89
C TYR A 15 -4.30 12.84 -4.94
N THR A 16 -3.17 13.51 -4.70
CA THR A 16 -2.65 14.63 -5.49
C THR A 16 -1.20 14.36 -5.86
N GLU A 17 -0.81 14.69 -7.09
CA GLU A 17 0.55 14.52 -7.60
C GLU A 17 1.15 15.85 -8.02
N VAL A 18 2.48 16.00 -7.84
CA VAL A 18 3.23 17.14 -8.35
C VAL A 18 3.44 16.94 -9.85
N LYS A 19 2.90 17.85 -10.66
CA LYS A 19 3.10 17.83 -12.12
C LYS A 19 4.34 18.60 -12.54
N GLU A 20 4.58 19.75 -11.92
CA GLU A 20 5.61 20.68 -12.37
C GLU A 20 6.07 21.56 -11.21
N VAL A 21 7.37 21.86 -11.18
CA VAL A 21 8.01 22.79 -10.23
C VAL A 21 8.86 23.76 -11.04
N GLU A 22 8.52 25.04 -10.96
CA GLU A 22 9.21 26.12 -11.65
C GLU A 22 9.76 27.14 -10.63
N GLY A 23 10.78 27.90 -11.02
CA GLY A 23 11.36 28.96 -10.20
C GLY A 23 12.68 28.59 -9.53
N GLU A 24 13.00 29.28 -8.44
CA GLU A 24 14.28 29.17 -7.73
C GLU A 24 14.10 29.15 -6.21
N ALA A 25 15.17 28.87 -5.48
CA ALA A 25 15.14 28.79 -4.02
C ALA A 25 14.55 30.07 -3.39
N GLY A 26 13.53 29.91 -2.55
CA GLY A 26 12.77 31.01 -1.95
C GLY A 26 11.56 31.47 -2.77
N ASN A 27 11.41 31.05 -4.03
CA ASN A 27 10.31 31.45 -4.90
C ASN A 27 9.97 30.35 -5.93
N PHE A 28 9.44 29.22 -5.45
CA PHE A 28 8.93 28.17 -6.31
C PHE A 28 7.44 28.35 -6.59
N LYS A 29 7.07 28.05 -7.84
CA LYS A 29 5.69 27.82 -8.25
C LYS A 29 5.53 26.32 -8.49
N VAL A 30 4.65 25.68 -7.73
CA VAL A 30 4.38 24.24 -7.84
C VAL A 30 2.99 24.04 -8.40
N THR A 31 2.90 23.25 -9.47
CA THR A 31 1.62 22.79 -10.04
C THR A 31 1.32 21.40 -9.52
N LEU A 32 0.17 21.27 -8.87
CA LEU A 32 -0.38 20.02 -8.37
C LEU A 32 -1.57 19.59 -9.22
N ILE A 33 -1.77 18.28 -9.35
CA ILE A 33 -2.95 17.68 -9.98
C ILE A 33 -3.64 16.80 -8.93
N LYS A 34 -4.80 17.25 -8.45
CA LYS A 34 -5.66 16.48 -7.55
C LYS A 34 -6.51 15.54 -8.40
N LYS A 35 -6.36 14.24 -8.21
CA LYS A 35 -7.12 13.22 -8.95
C LYS A 35 -8.56 13.17 -8.43
N PRO A 36 -9.55 12.91 -9.30
CA PRO A 36 -10.93 12.80 -8.86
C PRO A 36 -11.10 11.54 -8.02
N ARG A 37 -11.53 11.69 -6.78
CA ARG A 37 -11.94 10.54 -5.94
C ARG A 37 -13.28 9.98 -6.39
N TYR A 38 -14.04 10.78 -7.14
CA TYR A 38 -15.46 10.60 -7.44
C TYR A 38 -16.32 10.58 -6.18
N ILE A 39 -15.80 11.19 -5.11
CA ILE A 39 -16.40 11.30 -3.79
C ILE A 39 -16.25 12.74 -3.33
N ILE A 40 -17.35 13.37 -2.92
CA ILE A 40 -17.38 14.70 -2.30
C ILE A 40 -16.83 14.54 -0.88
N GLU A 41 -15.60 15.01 -0.68
CA GLU A 41 -14.82 14.80 0.55
C GLU A 41 -15.55 15.29 1.80
N GLU A 42 -16.23 16.44 1.72
CA GLU A 42 -16.96 17.07 2.82
C GLU A 42 -18.18 16.26 3.31
N ASN A 43 -18.79 15.48 2.41
CA ASN A 43 -19.98 14.68 2.71
C ASN A 43 -19.63 13.24 3.10
N CYS A 44 -18.41 12.78 2.82
CA CYS A 44 -18.02 11.40 3.06
C CYS A 44 -17.68 11.18 4.54
N THR A 45 -18.38 10.27 5.18
CA THR A 45 -18.15 9.90 6.60
C THR A 45 -17.27 8.66 6.76
N GLY A 46 -16.89 8.00 5.66
CA GLY A 46 -16.15 6.74 5.70
C GLY A 46 -16.93 5.56 6.28
N CYS A 47 -18.26 5.57 6.25
CA CYS A 47 -19.11 4.52 6.84
C CYS A 47 -19.03 3.14 6.15
N THR A 48 -18.43 3.06 4.95
CA THR A 48 -18.17 1.84 4.16
C THR A 48 -19.39 1.13 3.56
N THR A 49 -20.63 1.63 3.74
CA THR A 49 -21.85 1.06 3.13
C THR A 49 -21.72 0.89 1.61
N CYS A 50 -21.16 1.87 0.91
CA CYS A 50 -20.93 1.77 -0.54
C CYS A 50 -20.01 0.61 -0.94
N MET A 51 -19.08 0.19 -0.07
CA MET A 51 -18.16 -0.92 -0.29
C MET A 51 -18.92 -2.25 -0.23
N GLU A 52 -19.83 -2.41 0.73
CA GLU A 52 -20.63 -3.64 0.91
C GLU A 52 -21.44 -3.99 -0.34
N TYR A 53 -22.08 -2.99 -0.95
CA TYR A 53 -22.95 -3.16 -2.11
C TYR A 53 -22.22 -3.16 -3.46
N CYS A 54 -20.95 -2.77 -3.51
CA CYS A 54 -20.21 -2.74 -4.77
C CYS A 54 -20.00 -4.17 -5.33
N PRO A 55 -20.41 -4.48 -6.57
CA PRO A 55 -20.25 -5.82 -7.13
C PRO A 55 -18.84 -6.06 -7.68
N VAL A 56 -18.05 -5.00 -7.88
CA VAL A 56 -16.73 -5.09 -8.52
C VAL A 56 -15.67 -5.41 -7.48
N LEU A 57 -14.89 -6.44 -7.75
CA LEU A 57 -13.69 -6.78 -6.99
C LEU A 57 -12.46 -6.27 -7.73
N VAL A 58 -11.56 -5.60 -7.01
CA VAL A 58 -10.28 -5.08 -7.51
C VAL A 58 -9.17 -5.60 -6.61
N PRO A 59 -7.98 -5.94 -7.13
CA PRO A 59 -6.85 -6.30 -6.27
C PRO A 59 -6.55 -5.15 -5.29
N ASP A 60 -6.32 -5.47 -4.02
CA ASP A 60 -6.04 -4.45 -3.00
C ASP A 60 -4.54 -4.08 -3.02
N PRO A 61 -4.16 -2.88 -3.49
CA PRO A 61 -2.75 -2.48 -3.57
C PRO A 61 -2.10 -2.33 -2.19
N TYR A 62 -2.84 -1.92 -1.16
CA TYR A 62 -2.31 -1.79 0.20
C TYR A 62 -1.94 -3.16 0.77
N ASN A 63 -2.74 -4.18 0.46
CA ASN A 63 -2.50 -5.57 0.81
C ASN A 63 -1.66 -6.35 -0.23
N GLN A 64 -0.84 -5.68 -1.04
CA GLN A 64 0.06 -6.31 -2.03
C GLN A 64 -0.67 -7.20 -3.06
N GLY A 65 -1.97 -6.99 -3.28
CA GLY A 65 -2.80 -7.83 -4.16
C GLY A 65 -3.09 -9.23 -3.61
N LEU A 66 -2.81 -9.50 -2.33
CA LEU A 66 -3.08 -10.78 -1.67
C LEU A 66 -4.58 -11.04 -1.45
N CYS A 67 -5.37 -9.97 -1.43
CA CYS A 67 -6.83 -10.02 -1.38
C CYS A 67 -7.45 -9.03 -2.35
N PHE A 68 -8.77 -9.10 -2.47
CA PHE A 68 -9.55 -8.16 -3.24
C PHE A 68 -10.19 -7.12 -2.31
N SER A 69 -10.20 -5.88 -2.78
CA SER A 69 -11.06 -4.82 -2.30
C SER A 69 -12.20 -4.59 -3.29
N LYS A 70 -13.03 -3.59 -3.03
CA LYS A 70 -14.16 -3.17 -3.85
C LYS A 70 -13.76 -1.98 -4.71
N ALA A 71 -14.39 -1.78 -5.87
CA ALA A 71 -14.03 -0.62 -6.70
C ALA A 71 -14.20 0.71 -5.95
N VAL A 72 -15.25 0.87 -5.15
CA VAL A 72 -15.31 1.94 -4.15
C VAL A 72 -14.76 1.42 -2.83
N HIS A 73 -13.70 2.03 -2.31
CA HIS A 73 -13.08 1.61 -1.05
C HIS A 73 -12.28 2.72 -0.36
N ILE A 74 -11.95 2.50 0.91
CA ILE A 74 -10.95 3.28 1.66
C ILE A 74 -9.60 2.54 1.54
N TYR A 75 -8.50 3.26 1.37
CA TYR A 75 -7.17 2.67 1.12
C TYR A 75 -6.73 1.71 2.24
N PHE A 76 -7.01 2.04 3.50
CA PHE A 76 -6.89 1.15 4.66
C PHE A 76 -7.76 1.65 5.82
N SER A 77 -8.01 0.80 6.82
CA SER A 77 -8.97 1.05 7.91
C SER A 77 -8.69 2.28 8.78
N LEU A 78 -7.45 2.76 8.82
CA LEU A 78 -7.01 3.92 9.60
C LEU A 78 -6.49 5.06 8.70
N ALA A 79 -6.94 5.10 7.44
CA ALA A 79 -6.56 6.13 6.49
C ALA A 79 -6.91 7.54 7.01
N VAL A 80 -6.04 8.49 6.71
CA VAL A 80 -6.24 9.91 7.00
C VAL A 80 -6.06 10.70 5.70
N PRO A 81 -7.11 11.38 5.20
CA PRO A 81 -8.47 11.41 5.75
C PRO A 81 -9.19 10.06 5.54
N LEU A 82 -10.18 9.77 6.40
CA LEU A 82 -10.97 8.53 6.34
C LEU A 82 -12.07 8.65 5.26
N ILE A 83 -11.64 8.79 4.00
CA ILE A 83 -12.49 9.07 2.85
C ILE A 83 -12.32 7.96 1.82
N SER A 84 -13.45 7.48 1.30
CA SER A 84 -13.46 6.51 0.20
C SER A 84 -13.02 7.14 -1.12
N TYR A 85 -12.56 6.31 -2.05
CA TYR A 85 -12.34 6.70 -3.44
C TYR A 85 -12.86 5.58 -4.36
N ILE A 86 -13.11 5.93 -5.61
CA ILE A 86 -13.54 4.98 -6.63
C ILE A 86 -12.36 4.67 -7.57
N ASP A 87 -11.98 3.40 -7.59
CA ASP A 87 -10.95 2.83 -8.46
C ASP A 87 -11.35 2.88 -9.93
N GLU A 88 -10.35 3.03 -10.81
CA GLU A 88 -10.53 3.07 -12.27
C GLU A 88 -11.20 1.81 -12.85
N ASN A 89 -11.15 0.68 -12.13
CA ASN A 89 -11.83 -0.54 -12.51
C ASN A 89 -13.35 -0.53 -12.26
N CYS A 90 -13.90 0.57 -11.74
CA CYS A 90 -15.34 0.76 -11.58
C CYS A 90 -16.10 0.61 -12.90
N LEU A 91 -17.20 -0.17 -12.89
CA LEU A 91 -18.06 -0.36 -14.05
C LEU A 91 -18.74 0.93 -14.53
N TYR A 92 -18.96 1.90 -13.64
CA TYR A 92 -19.44 3.22 -14.06
C TYR A 92 -18.39 3.97 -14.88
N LEU A 93 -17.16 4.03 -14.38
CA LEU A 93 -16.09 4.79 -15.03
C LEU A 93 -15.69 4.18 -16.38
N LYS A 94 -15.83 2.85 -16.53
CA LYS A 94 -15.51 2.15 -17.78
C LYS A 94 -16.65 2.13 -18.79
N GLU A 95 -17.89 1.91 -18.32
CA GLU A 95 -19.02 1.55 -19.19
C GLU A 95 -20.32 2.30 -18.85
N GLU A 96 -20.34 3.16 -17.83
CA GLU A 96 -21.51 3.91 -17.35
C GLU A 96 -22.70 3.03 -16.90
N LYS A 97 -22.45 1.76 -16.53
CA LYS A 97 -23.52 0.77 -16.26
C LYS A 97 -23.97 0.64 -14.81
N CYS A 98 -23.18 1.05 -13.82
CA CYS A 98 -23.44 0.75 -12.41
C CYS A 98 -23.49 2.02 -11.56
N ARG A 99 -24.58 2.24 -10.82
CA ARG A 99 -24.73 3.39 -9.89
C ARG A 99 -25.14 2.97 -8.48
N ILE A 100 -24.94 1.70 -8.12
CA ILE A 100 -25.40 1.14 -6.83
C ILE A 100 -24.81 1.91 -5.65
N CYS A 101 -23.51 2.21 -5.67
CA CYS A 101 -22.86 2.94 -4.59
C CYS A 101 -23.44 4.35 -4.38
N GLU A 102 -23.88 5.01 -5.44
CA GLU A 102 -24.53 6.33 -5.39
C GLU A 102 -25.91 6.21 -4.74
N MET A 103 -26.69 5.19 -5.09
CA MET A 103 -28.04 4.94 -4.55
C MET A 103 -28.05 4.58 -3.06
N VAL A 104 -27.00 3.92 -2.54
CA VAL A 104 -26.91 3.51 -1.13
C VAL A 104 -26.18 4.53 -0.25
N CYS A 105 -25.72 5.66 -0.81
CA CYS A 105 -24.99 6.67 -0.08
C CYS A 105 -25.95 7.72 0.52
N ASP A 106 -26.33 7.55 1.78
CA ASP A 106 -27.25 8.47 2.48
C ASP A 106 -26.75 9.92 2.52
N ASN A 107 -25.43 10.13 2.51
CA ASN A 107 -24.82 11.46 2.54
C ASN A 107 -24.68 12.12 1.16
N ASN A 108 -25.14 11.46 0.09
CA ASN A 108 -25.00 11.94 -1.30
C ASN A 108 -23.55 12.35 -1.61
N ALA A 109 -22.59 11.54 -1.15
CA ALA A 109 -21.17 11.85 -1.26
C ALA A 109 -20.57 11.34 -2.58
N ILE A 110 -21.30 10.64 -3.45
CA ILE A 110 -20.75 10.11 -4.70
C ILE A 110 -21.01 11.08 -5.83
N ASP A 111 -19.95 11.43 -6.57
CA ASP A 111 -20.03 12.28 -7.75
C ASP A 111 -19.08 11.78 -8.84
N PHE A 112 -19.64 11.06 -9.81
CA PHE A 112 -18.86 10.56 -10.95
C PHE A 112 -18.45 11.63 -11.97
N THR A 113 -18.95 12.87 -11.84
CA THR A 113 -18.63 13.96 -12.77
C THR A 113 -17.36 14.72 -12.41
N GLN A 114 -16.77 14.42 -11.25
CA GLN A 114 -15.50 14.99 -10.81
C GLN A 114 -14.41 14.83 -11.88
N LYS A 115 -13.66 15.91 -12.10
CA LYS A 115 -12.52 15.96 -13.01
C LYS A 115 -11.24 16.24 -12.23
N PRO A 116 -10.06 15.87 -12.78
CA PRO A 116 -8.80 16.28 -12.19
C PRO A 116 -8.73 17.80 -12.04
N GLU A 117 -8.35 18.25 -10.84
CA GLU A 117 -8.24 19.67 -10.51
C GLU A 117 -6.77 20.09 -10.55
N LYS A 118 -6.48 21.22 -11.22
CA LYS A 118 -5.15 21.82 -11.24
C LYS A 118 -5.07 22.87 -10.14
N ILE A 119 -4.15 22.68 -9.19
CA ILE A 119 -3.92 23.59 -8.06
C ILE A 119 -2.52 24.18 -8.23
N GLU A 120 -2.39 25.51 -8.10
CA GLU A 120 -1.09 26.19 -8.15
C GLU A 120 -0.78 26.79 -6.79
N ILE A 121 0.37 26.42 -6.22
CA ILE A 121 0.83 26.94 -4.93
C ILE A 121 2.20 27.60 -5.08
N LYS A 122 2.45 28.61 -4.24
CA LYS A 122 3.76 29.27 -4.12
C LYS A 122 4.43 28.84 -2.83
N VAL A 123 5.67 28.37 -2.91
CA VAL A 123 6.42 27.88 -1.75
C VAL A 123 7.86 28.37 -1.79
N GLY A 124 8.47 28.55 -0.62
CA GLY A 124 9.87 28.95 -0.52
C GLY A 124 10.86 27.78 -0.63
N ALA A 125 10.42 26.57 -0.27
CA ALA A 125 11.25 25.37 -0.26
C ALA A 125 10.43 24.13 -0.62
N VAL A 126 11.11 23.10 -1.12
CA VAL A 126 10.55 21.79 -1.45
C VAL A 126 11.36 20.72 -0.74
N ILE A 127 10.68 19.80 -0.06
CA ILE A 127 11.29 18.64 0.60
C ILE A 127 10.82 17.40 -0.15
N LEU A 128 11.75 16.60 -0.68
CA LEU A 128 11.43 15.35 -1.37
C LEU A 128 11.46 14.20 -0.37
N SER A 129 10.32 13.53 -0.20
CA SER A 129 10.14 12.40 0.70
C SER A 129 9.27 11.30 0.09
N ALA A 130 9.48 10.98 -1.19
CA ALA A 130 8.66 10.04 -1.96
C ALA A 130 8.79 8.56 -1.51
N GLY A 131 9.75 8.26 -0.62
CA GLY A 131 9.95 6.91 -0.08
C GLY A 131 10.73 5.99 -1.01
N PHE A 132 10.31 4.72 -1.06
CA PHE A 132 10.96 3.65 -1.83
C PHE A 132 9.92 2.64 -2.32
N GLU A 133 10.31 1.81 -3.30
CA GLU A 133 9.53 0.67 -3.76
C GLU A 133 10.20 -0.64 -3.35
N ILE A 134 9.40 -1.70 -3.22
CA ILE A 134 9.92 -3.05 -2.97
C ILE A 134 10.59 -3.61 -4.23
N PHE A 135 11.64 -4.41 -4.02
CA PHE A 135 12.22 -5.18 -5.11
C PHE A 135 11.25 -6.28 -5.55
N ASP A 136 11.00 -6.40 -6.85
CA ASP A 136 10.23 -7.49 -7.44
C ASP A 136 11.11 -8.75 -7.64
N PRO A 137 10.91 -9.83 -6.84
CA PRO A 137 11.73 -11.02 -6.93
C PRO A 137 11.53 -11.83 -8.22
N SER A 138 10.44 -11.59 -8.95
CA SER A 138 10.17 -12.30 -10.22
C SER A 138 11.27 -12.03 -11.25
N LYS A 139 11.92 -10.87 -11.16
CA LYS A 139 13.05 -10.46 -12.01
C LYS A 139 14.30 -11.35 -11.86
N ARG A 140 14.47 -12.01 -10.70
CA ARG A 140 15.58 -12.96 -10.50
C ARG A 140 15.23 -14.37 -10.97
N GLY A 141 14.00 -14.81 -10.74
CA GLY A 141 13.50 -16.13 -11.14
C GLY A 141 14.14 -17.33 -10.45
N ASP A 142 15.03 -17.13 -9.48
CA ASP A 142 15.82 -18.17 -8.79
C ASP A 142 15.09 -18.79 -7.58
N PHE A 143 14.24 -18.03 -6.90
CA PHE A 143 13.51 -18.49 -5.70
C PHE A 143 12.05 -18.90 -5.96
N GLY A 144 11.59 -18.86 -7.21
CA GLY A 144 10.25 -19.33 -7.58
C GLY A 144 9.09 -18.42 -7.16
N TYR A 145 9.36 -17.15 -6.81
CA TYR A 145 8.31 -16.14 -6.62
C TYR A 145 7.44 -16.01 -7.88
N GLY A 146 6.13 -15.93 -7.70
CA GLY A 146 5.13 -15.97 -8.79
C GLY A 146 4.87 -17.36 -9.40
N LYS A 147 5.70 -18.37 -9.10
CA LYS A 147 5.48 -19.78 -9.52
C LYS A 147 4.97 -20.63 -8.37
N PHE A 148 5.57 -20.49 -7.20
CA PHE A 148 5.20 -21.25 -6.01
C PHE A 148 4.33 -20.39 -5.09
N LYS A 149 3.10 -20.84 -4.81
CA LYS A 149 2.14 -20.11 -3.99
C LYS A 149 2.65 -19.75 -2.59
N ASN A 150 3.51 -20.59 -2.01
CA ASN A 150 4.04 -20.40 -0.66
C ASN A 150 5.37 -19.62 -0.62
N VAL A 151 5.83 -19.11 -1.77
CA VAL A 151 6.95 -18.17 -1.82
C VAL A 151 6.38 -16.77 -1.88
N ILE A 152 6.49 -16.05 -0.77
CA ILE A 152 5.99 -14.69 -0.59
C ILE A 152 7.14 -13.75 -0.22
N THR A 153 6.93 -12.45 -0.39
CA THR A 153 7.88 -11.42 0.04
C THR A 153 7.74 -11.13 1.54
N SER A 154 8.74 -10.46 2.11
CA SER A 154 8.67 -9.98 3.50
C SER A 154 7.54 -8.97 3.70
N LEU A 155 7.17 -8.19 2.68
CA LEU A 155 6.06 -7.25 2.78
C LEU A 155 4.71 -7.97 2.72
N ASP A 156 4.59 -9.04 1.93
CA ASP A 156 3.42 -9.92 1.98
C ASP A 156 3.23 -10.52 3.38
N PHE A 157 4.33 -10.95 4.00
CA PHE A 157 4.32 -11.48 5.37
C PHE A 157 3.84 -10.42 6.38
N GLU A 158 4.26 -9.15 6.24
CA GLU A 158 3.72 -8.05 7.06
C GLU A 158 2.21 -7.88 6.86
N ARG A 159 1.72 -8.04 5.63
CA ARG A 159 0.27 -7.96 5.36
C ARG A 159 -0.47 -9.10 6.04
N TYR A 160 0.01 -10.34 5.95
CA TYR A 160 -0.59 -11.47 6.68
C TYR A 160 -0.59 -11.26 8.20
N LEU A 161 0.51 -10.75 8.74
CA LEU A 161 0.66 -10.51 10.18
C LEU A 161 -0.20 -9.34 10.69
N SER A 162 -0.64 -8.45 9.81
CA SER A 162 -1.53 -7.34 10.18
C SER A 162 -2.91 -7.85 10.55
N SER A 163 -3.44 -7.43 11.70
CA SER A 163 -4.82 -7.69 12.11
C SER A 163 -5.87 -7.11 11.14
N THR A 164 -5.49 -6.09 10.38
CA THR A 164 -6.31 -5.47 9.32
C THR A 164 -5.94 -5.97 7.91
N GLY A 165 -5.06 -6.96 7.85
CA GLY A 165 -4.61 -7.59 6.61
C GLY A 165 -5.53 -8.74 6.15
N PRO A 166 -5.17 -9.39 5.04
CA PRO A 166 -6.03 -10.38 4.37
C PRO A 166 -6.35 -11.62 5.21
N SER A 167 -5.52 -11.97 6.19
CA SER A 167 -5.71 -13.12 7.07
C SER A 167 -6.11 -12.75 8.50
N GLY A 168 -6.40 -11.47 8.77
CA GLY A 168 -6.77 -11.02 10.11
C GLY A 168 -5.66 -11.17 11.16
N GLY A 169 -4.39 -11.22 10.74
CA GLY A 169 -3.24 -11.42 11.60
C GLY A 169 -2.70 -12.85 11.60
N GLU A 170 -3.42 -13.81 11.00
CA GLU A 170 -2.99 -15.21 11.00
C GLU A 170 -1.86 -15.47 9.99
N ILE A 171 -0.85 -16.23 10.42
CA ILE A 171 0.23 -16.69 9.56
C ILE A 171 -0.23 -17.97 8.86
N ILE A 172 -0.62 -17.84 7.59
CA ILE A 172 -1.15 -18.94 6.78
C ILE A 172 -0.34 -19.14 5.50
N ARG A 173 -0.34 -20.37 4.99
CA ARG A 173 0.21 -20.69 3.68
C ARG A 173 -0.79 -20.31 2.58
N PRO A 174 -0.40 -19.49 1.58
CA PRO A 174 -1.32 -19.10 0.51
C PRO A 174 -1.84 -20.27 -0.33
N SER A 175 -1.12 -21.40 -0.35
CA SER A 175 -1.55 -22.58 -1.12
C SER A 175 -2.83 -23.24 -0.60
N ASP A 176 -3.00 -23.28 0.73
CA ASP A 176 -4.02 -24.12 1.37
C ASP A 176 -4.61 -23.55 2.68
N GLY A 177 -4.23 -22.33 3.06
CA GLY A 177 -4.77 -21.62 4.22
C GLY A 177 -4.36 -22.18 5.58
N LYS A 178 -3.46 -23.18 5.62
CA LYS A 178 -3.01 -23.78 6.88
C LYS A 178 -1.83 -23.03 7.48
N HIS A 179 -1.69 -23.09 8.81
CA HIS A 179 -0.50 -22.61 9.49
C HIS A 179 0.75 -23.39 9.04
N PRO A 180 1.84 -22.69 8.68
CA PRO A 180 3.11 -23.36 8.41
C PRO A 180 3.66 -23.97 9.71
N LYS A 181 4.38 -25.09 9.58
CA LYS A 181 5.20 -25.65 10.67
C LYS A 181 6.69 -25.44 10.47
N LYS A 182 7.07 -24.95 9.29
CA LYS A 182 8.43 -24.56 8.93
C LYS A 182 8.40 -23.29 8.09
N ILE A 183 9.24 -22.32 8.41
CA ILE A 183 9.43 -21.12 7.60
C ILE A 183 10.93 -20.88 7.36
N ALA A 184 11.27 -20.56 6.11
CA ALA A 184 12.60 -20.12 5.73
C ALA A 184 12.56 -18.65 5.28
N TRP A 185 13.41 -17.80 5.85
CA TRP A 185 13.68 -16.47 5.32
C TRP A 185 14.97 -16.47 4.53
N ILE A 186 14.97 -15.80 3.38
CA ILE A 186 16.14 -15.66 2.50
C ILE A 186 16.52 -14.18 2.48
N GLN A 187 17.70 -13.85 2.98
CA GLN A 187 18.18 -12.46 3.02
C GLN A 187 18.74 -12.00 1.67
N CYS A 188 18.85 -10.68 1.52
CA CYS A 188 19.48 -10.01 0.38
C CYS A 188 18.83 -10.35 -0.98
N VAL A 189 17.55 -10.73 -1.00
CA VAL A 189 16.80 -10.91 -2.25
C VAL A 189 16.62 -9.54 -2.90
N GLY A 190 17.38 -9.30 -3.98
CA GLY A 190 17.38 -8.04 -4.71
C GLY A 190 18.36 -6.98 -4.19
N SER A 191 19.27 -7.35 -3.29
CA SER A 191 20.31 -6.47 -2.74
C SER A 191 21.65 -7.21 -2.70
N ARG A 192 22.76 -6.48 -2.66
CA ARG A 192 24.13 -7.02 -2.59
C ARG A 192 24.39 -8.08 -3.67
N GLN A 193 23.83 -7.88 -4.86
CA GLN A 193 23.99 -8.78 -5.97
C GLN A 193 25.32 -8.55 -6.66
N VAL A 194 25.97 -9.64 -7.05
CA VAL A 194 27.21 -9.64 -7.84
C VAL A 194 26.95 -9.94 -9.32
N LEU A 195 25.68 -10.13 -9.69
CA LEU A 195 25.25 -10.34 -11.06
C LEU A 195 25.29 -9.01 -11.83
N GLU A 196 25.60 -9.08 -13.12
CA GLU A 196 25.56 -7.91 -14.01
C GLU A 196 24.15 -7.30 -14.02
N GLY A 197 24.07 -5.97 -13.88
CA GLY A 197 22.80 -5.24 -13.77
C GLY A 197 22.07 -5.39 -12.42
N GLY A 198 22.66 -6.12 -11.46
CA GLY A 198 22.09 -6.30 -10.12
C GLY A 198 22.34 -5.12 -9.17
N ASN A 199 21.52 -5.04 -8.12
CA ASN A 199 21.67 -4.02 -7.08
C ASN A 199 22.84 -4.36 -6.16
N THR A 200 23.93 -3.60 -6.22
CA THR A 200 25.15 -3.85 -5.43
C THR A 200 25.06 -3.36 -3.97
N TYR A 201 24.10 -2.48 -3.66
CA TYR A 201 23.92 -1.89 -2.34
C TYR A 201 23.20 -2.83 -1.36
N CYS A 202 23.29 -2.53 -0.07
CA CYS A 202 22.50 -3.18 0.99
C CYS A 202 21.24 -2.35 1.28
N SER A 203 20.08 -3.00 1.37
CA SER A 203 18.81 -2.31 1.70
C SER A 203 18.67 -1.93 3.18
N ALA A 204 19.71 -2.12 4.00
CA ALA A 204 19.87 -1.76 5.41
C ALA A 204 18.88 -2.38 6.41
N VAL A 205 17.59 -2.46 6.10
CA VAL A 205 16.52 -2.81 7.06
C VAL A 205 16.12 -4.29 7.05
N CYS A 206 16.53 -5.06 6.04
CA CYS A 206 16.03 -6.41 5.83
C CYS A 206 16.42 -7.42 6.90
N CYS A 207 17.63 -7.31 7.45
CA CYS A 207 18.04 -8.13 8.58
C CYS A 207 17.17 -7.84 9.82
N THR A 208 16.93 -6.57 10.13
CA THR A 208 16.17 -6.15 11.32
C THR A 208 14.68 -6.49 11.21
N TYR A 209 14.02 -6.20 10.09
CA TYR A 209 12.61 -6.59 9.95
C TYR A 209 12.44 -8.11 9.96
N THR A 210 13.44 -8.87 9.52
CA THR A 210 13.35 -10.35 9.56
C THR A 210 13.46 -10.84 10.99
N GLN A 211 14.33 -10.27 11.81
CA GLN A 211 14.38 -10.58 13.24
C GLN A 211 13.03 -10.30 13.90
N LYS A 212 12.41 -9.16 13.59
CA LYS A 212 11.04 -8.85 14.03
C LYS A 212 10.04 -9.92 13.57
N HIS A 213 10.06 -10.32 12.30
CA HIS A 213 9.17 -11.36 11.77
C HIS A 213 9.36 -12.71 12.46
N VAL A 214 10.61 -13.11 12.72
CA VAL A 214 10.92 -14.36 13.41
C VAL A 214 10.36 -14.34 14.84
N LEU A 215 10.54 -13.24 15.57
CA LEU A 215 10.00 -13.07 16.92
C LEU A 215 8.47 -13.16 16.90
N LEU A 216 7.81 -12.38 16.04
CA LEU A 216 6.35 -12.37 15.94
C LEU A 216 5.80 -13.72 15.49
N ALA A 217 6.48 -14.43 14.59
CA ALA A 217 6.08 -15.76 14.17
C ALA A 217 6.21 -16.79 15.32
N LYS A 218 7.23 -16.67 16.17
CA LYS A 218 7.40 -17.48 17.38
C LYS A 218 6.41 -17.15 18.48
N GLU A 219 5.95 -15.90 18.57
CA GLU A 219 4.85 -15.54 19.46
C GLU A 219 3.52 -16.16 19.01
N HIS A 220 3.30 -16.27 17.69
CA HIS A 220 2.10 -16.95 17.13
C HIS A 220 2.16 -18.47 17.30
N ASP A 221 3.32 -19.09 17.04
CA ASP A 221 3.54 -20.53 17.22
C ASP A 221 4.95 -20.78 17.80
N PRO A 222 5.08 -21.04 19.11
CA PRO A 222 6.36 -21.29 19.76
C PRO A 222 7.13 -22.48 19.19
N ASP A 223 6.43 -23.47 18.64
CA ASP A 223 7.00 -24.71 18.08
C ASP A 223 7.41 -24.58 16.61
N LEU A 224 7.17 -23.42 15.99
CA LEU A 224 7.48 -23.17 14.58
C LEU A 224 8.98 -23.31 14.28
N ASP A 225 9.36 -24.21 13.38
CA ASP A 225 10.76 -24.39 12.99
C ASP A 225 11.15 -23.31 11.95
N ILE A 226 12.13 -22.48 12.31
CA ILE A 226 12.50 -21.28 11.55
C ILE A 226 13.97 -21.34 11.17
N THR A 227 14.26 -21.10 9.89
CA THR A 227 15.63 -20.95 9.39
C THR A 227 15.78 -19.61 8.66
N VAL A 228 16.85 -18.87 8.97
CA VAL A 228 17.19 -17.62 8.26
C VAL A 228 18.48 -17.82 7.48
N PHE A 229 18.38 -17.82 6.15
CA PHE A 229 19.52 -17.88 5.25
C PHE A 229 20.07 -16.48 5.03
N HIS A 230 21.29 -16.22 5.49
CA HIS A 230 21.94 -14.91 5.37
C HIS A 230 23.42 -15.05 5.03
N ASN A 231 23.99 -13.98 4.45
CA ASN A 231 25.44 -13.82 4.32
C ASN A 231 25.99 -13.24 5.62
N ASP A 232 25.43 -12.11 6.06
CA ASP A 232 25.79 -11.39 7.28
C ASP A 232 24.51 -10.92 7.98
N ILE A 233 24.56 -10.79 9.30
CA ILE A 233 23.50 -10.11 10.06
C ILE A 233 23.91 -8.66 10.27
N ARG A 234 23.10 -7.73 9.75
CA ARG A 234 23.30 -6.29 9.85
C ARG A 234 22.23 -5.67 10.75
N ALA A 235 22.47 -5.68 12.05
CA ALA A 235 21.60 -5.08 13.07
C ALA A 235 22.28 -3.84 13.65
N TYR A 236 22.34 -2.78 12.85
CA TYR A 236 22.84 -1.46 13.27
C TYR A 236 21.73 -0.43 13.13
N GLY A 237 21.63 0.47 14.10
CA GLY A 237 20.52 1.41 14.27
C GLY A 237 19.70 1.05 15.49
#